data_AF-A0A916HRE0-F1
#
_entry.id   AF-A0A916HRE0-F1
#
_cell.length_a   1.000
_cell.length_b   1.000
_cell.length_c   1.000
_cell.angle_alpha   90.00
_cell.angle_beta   90.00
_cell.angle_gamma   90.00
#
_symmetry.space_group_name_H-M   'P 1'
#
loop_
_entity.id
_entity.type
_entity.pdbx_description
1 polymer ?
#
loop_
_entity_poly.entity_id
_entity_poly.type
_entity_poly.pdbx_seq_one_letter_code
_entity_poly.pdbx_strand_id
1 'polypeptide(L)'
;MKNELKQQLKKVLSNHLDWLSSELEVYISKNDLKGKLLSYSVSNDTDLGGGYISYFPHNNQEEEAIELSLMPSNNSQTQKIDLLIDIYWSDGTQIQDLIDYKNIDTDKAVSQINLIIEQSKFKLLSEMKKQISLDRPPHYRED
;
A
#
# COMPACT_ATOMS: atom_id res chain seq x y z
N MET A 1 2.00 22.18 13.53
CA MET A 1 2.58 20.82 13.70
C MET A 1 1.78 19.74 12.98
N LYS A 2 0.51 19.44 13.30
CA LYS A 2 -0.24 18.33 12.66
C LYS A 2 -0.31 18.40 11.12
N ASN A 3 -0.47 19.59 10.54
CA ASN A 3 -0.56 19.74 9.09
C ASN A 3 0.78 19.53 8.38
N GLU A 4 1.89 19.97 8.97
CA GLU A 4 3.23 19.80 8.39
C GLU A 4 3.65 18.32 8.37
N LEU A 5 3.46 17.61 9.49
CA LEU A 5 3.72 16.17 9.57
C LEU A 5 2.91 15.41 8.53
N LYS A 6 1.62 15.72 8.40
CA LYS A 6 0.74 15.10 7.39
C LYS A 6 1.24 15.31 5.96
N GLN A 7 1.67 16.52 5.59
CA GLN A 7 2.20 16.78 4.25
C GLN A 7 3.53 16.07 4.00
N GLN A 8 4.40 15.99 5.01
CA GLN A 8 5.66 15.27 4.91
C GLN A 8 5.46 13.76 4.78
N LEU A 9 4.55 13.17 5.57
CA LEU A 9 4.17 11.77 5.45
C LEU A 9 3.55 11.47 4.10
N LYS A 10 2.61 12.31 3.64
CA LYS A 10 2.03 12.17 2.29
C LYS A 10 3.12 12.09 1.24
N LYS A 11 4.10 13.01 1.26
CA LYS A 11 5.21 13.02 0.31
C LYS A 11 6.05 11.74 0.37
N VAL A 12 6.37 11.26 1.58
CA VAL A 12 7.11 10.00 1.76
C VAL A 12 6.32 8.83 1.16
N LEU A 13 5.03 8.71 1.50
CA LEU A 13 4.18 7.64 0.99
C LEU A 13 4.05 7.70 -0.53
N SER A 14 3.76 8.87 -1.11
CA SER A 14 3.66 9.05 -2.56
C SER A 14 4.94 8.59 -3.27
N ASN A 15 6.13 9.01 -2.79
CA ASN A 15 7.39 8.60 -3.41
C ASN A 15 7.57 7.07 -3.43
N HIS A 16 7.20 6.40 -2.35
CA HIS A 16 7.29 4.94 -2.26
C HIS A 16 6.27 4.24 -3.14
N LEU A 17 5.03 4.73 -3.15
CA LEU A 17 3.96 4.21 -3.99
C LEU A 17 4.27 4.38 -5.47
N ASP A 18 4.81 5.54 -5.87
CA ASP A 18 5.23 5.81 -7.26
C ASP A 18 6.33 4.83 -7.70
N TRP A 19 7.33 4.58 -6.84
CA TRP A 19 8.39 3.61 -7.13
C TRP A 19 7.86 2.18 -7.23
N LEU A 20 7.06 1.75 -6.25
CA LEU A 20 6.44 0.42 -6.25
C LEU A 20 5.54 0.23 -7.47
N SER A 21 4.72 1.22 -7.80
CA SER A 21 3.83 1.17 -8.97
C SER A 21 4.63 1.06 -10.26
N SER A 22 5.70 1.85 -10.41
CA SER A 22 6.55 1.79 -11.61
C SER A 22 7.18 0.41 -11.79
N GLU A 23 7.67 -0.21 -10.71
CA GLU A 23 8.24 -1.56 -10.75
C GLU A 23 7.20 -2.65 -11.06
N LEU A 24 5.96 -2.47 -10.61
CA LEU A 24 4.85 -3.37 -10.92
C LEU A 24 4.38 -3.20 -12.36
N GLU A 25 4.32 -1.98 -12.90
CA GLU A 25 4.02 -1.72 -14.32
C GLU A 25 5.03 -2.40 -15.25
N VAL A 26 6.33 -2.29 -14.92
CA VAL A 26 7.39 -2.99 -15.65
C VAL A 26 7.18 -4.51 -15.60
N TYR A 27 6.77 -5.05 -14.46
CA TYR A 27 6.50 -6.48 -14.32
C TYR A 27 5.30 -6.93 -15.14
N ILE A 28 4.18 -6.20 -15.08
CA ILE A 28 2.97 -6.47 -15.87
C ILE A 28 3.31 -6.50 -17.36
N SER A 29 4.00 -5.45 -17.85
CA SER A 29 4.38 -5.36 -19.26
C SER A 29 5.32 -6.47 -19.70
N LYS A 30 6.29 -6.87 -18.86
CA LYS A 30 7.25 -7.95 -19.20
C LYS A 30 6.62 -9.35 -19.23
N ASN A 31 5.49 -9.55 -18.57
CA ASN A 31 4.82 -10.85 -18.48
C ASN A 31 3.50 -10.87 -19.27
N ASP A 32 3.26 -9.87 -20.12
CA ASP A 32 2.04 -9.74 -20.94
C ASP A 32 0.73 -9.87 -20.14
N LEU A 33 0.73 -9.39 -18.89
CA LEU A 33 -0.46 -9.41 -18.03
C LEU A 33 -1.45 -8.34 -18.50
N LYS A 34 -2.73 -8.70 -18.54
CA LYS A 34 -3.81 -7.83 -19.06
C LYS A 34 -4.38 -6.84 -18.05
N GLY A 35 -3.98 -6.95 -16.78
CA GLY A 35 -4.50 -6.11 -15.72
C GLY A 35 -3.98 -4.68 -15.76
N LYS A 36 -4.56 -3.82 -14.92
CA LYS A 36 -4.23 -2.40 -14.81
C LYS A 36 -3.88 -2.05 -13.37
N LEU A 37 -2.91 -1.14 -13.20
CA LEU A 37 -2.58 -0.53 -11.92
C LEU A 37 -3.21 0.85 -11.78
N LEU A 38 -3.61 1.16 -10.56
CA LEU A 38 -3.87 2.52 -10.09
C LEU A 38 -3.10 2.72 -8.80
N SER A 39 -2.57 3.92 -8.60
CA SER A 39 -1.91 4.28 -7.34
C SER A 39 -2.41 5.62 -6.85
N TYR A 40 -2.71 5.69 -5.55
CA TYR A 40 -3.22 6.89 -4.92
C TYR A 40 -2.58 7.08 -3.55
N SER A 41 -2.14 8.30 -3.26
CA SER A 41 -1.89 8.77 -1.90
C SER A 41 -3.04 9.67 -1.46
N VAL A 42 -3.75 9.27 -0.43
CA VAL A 42 -4.93 9.97 0.08
C VAL A 42 -4.58 10.68 1.37
N SER A 43 -4.99 11.93 1.51
CA SER A 43 -4.81 12.70 2.74
C SER A 43 -6.15 13.25 3.21
N ASN A 44 -6.77 12.62 4.21
CA ASN A 44 -8.08 13.03 4.74
C ASN A 44 -7.92 14.05 5.85
N ASP A 45 -8.82 15.02 5.99
CA ASP A 45 -8.72 16.08 7.01
C ASP A 45 -8.71 15.56 8.45
N THR A 46 -9.17 14.33 8.65
CA THR A 46 -9.31 13.68 9.95
C THR A 46 -8.13 12.79 10.34
N ASP A 47 -7.24 12.43 9.41
CA ASP A 47 -6.17 11.45 9.67
C ASP A 47 -4.81 11.87 9.06
N LEU A 48 -3.75 11.12 9.37
CA LEU A 48 -2.41 11.30 8.81
C LEU A 48 -2.37 11.07 7.28
N GLY A 49 -3.41 10.45 6.74
CA GLY A 49 -3.46 10.02 5.35
C GLY A 49 -2.71 8.73 5.13
N GLY A 50 -2.91 8.10 3.97
CA GLY A 50 -2.26 6.86 3.60
C GLY A 50 -2.13 6.77 2.10
N GLY A 51 -1.86 5.59 1.59
CA GLY A 51 -1.97 5.36 0.16
C GLY A 51 -1.92 3.91 -0.21
N TYR A 52 -2.32 3.62 -1.43
CA TYR A 52 -2.48 2.27 -1.93
C TYR A 52 -2.13 2.16 -3.41
N ILE A 53 -1.82 0.93 -3.82
CA ILE A 53 -1.71 0.51 -5.22
C ILE A 53 -2.75 -0.57 -5.44
N SER A 54 -3.70 -0.33 -6.34
CA SER A 54 -4.76 -1.27 -6.73
C SER A 54 -4.42 -1.90 -8.07
N TYR A 55 -4.46 -3.23 -8.14
CA TYR A 55 -4.32 -4.00 -9.37
C TYR A 55 -5.66 -4.66 -9.74
N PHE A 56 -6.14 -4.36 -10.94
CA PHE A 56 -7.36 -4.91 -11.53
C PHE A 56 -6.99 -6.01 -12.53
N PRO A 57 -7.21 -7.30 -12.24
CA PRO A 57 -6.77 -8.41 -13.09
C PRO A 57 -7.30 -8.37 -14.52
N HIS A 58 -8.56 -7.96 -14.73
CA HIS A 58 -9.20 -7.96 -16.06
C HIS A 58 -9.43 -6.55 -16.64
N ASN A 59 -8.78 -5.52 -16.08
CA ASN A 59 -8.96 -4.12 -16.51
C ASN A 59 -10.44 -3.67 -16.49
N ASN A 60 -11.23 -4.21 -15.55
CA ASN A 60 -12.58 -3.79 -15.24
C ASN A 60 -12.56 -3.04 -13.89
N GLN A 61 -13.09 -1.83 -13.84
CA GLN A 61 -13.13 -1.04 -12.59
C GLN A 61 -14.21 -1.51 -11.61
N GLU A 62 -15.17 -2.30 -12.07
CA GLU A 62 -16.19 -2.93 -11.21
C GLU A 62 -15.68 -4.23 -10.56
N GLU A 63 -14.46 -4.65 -10.90
CA GLU A 63 -13.82 -5.82 -10.35
C GLU A 63 -13.08 -5.47 -9.04
N GLU A 64 -13.18 -6.33 -8.03
CA GLU A 64 -12.34 -6.22 -6.83
C GLU A 64 -10.85 -6.22 -7.18
N ALA A 65 -10.15 -5.20 -6.69
CA ALA A 65 -8.73 -5.06 -6.90
C ALA A 65 -7.95 -5.78 -5.79
N ILE A 66 -6.74 -6.21 -6.15
CA ILE A 66 -5.71 -6.52 -5.16
C ILE A 66 -5.06 -5.19 -4.78
N GLU A 67 -5.07 -4.83 -3.50
CA GLU A 67 -4.54 -3.57 -3.00
C GLU A 67 -3.34 -3.79 -2.07
N LEU A 68 -2.21 -3.14 -2.38
CA LEU A 68 -1.11 -2.93 -1.43
C LEU A 68 -1.31 -1.58 -0.75
N SER A 69 -1.43 -1.55 0.57
CA SER A 69 -1.71 -0.35 1.35
C SER A 69 -0.56 0.05 2.29
N LEU A 70 -0.39 1.35 2.49
CA LEU A 70 0.52 1.98 3.45
C LEU A 70 -0.29 2.99 4.28
N MET A 71 -0.64 2.65 5.52
CA MET A 71 -1.62 3.37 6.33
C MET A 71 -1.04 3.76 7.69
N PRO A 72 -0.43 4.95 7.83
CA PRO A 72 -0.09 5.49 9.14
C PRO A 72 -1.35 6.02 9.84
N SER A 73 -1.46 5.78 11.14
CA SER A 73 -2.57 6.24 11.97
C SER A 73 -2.07 6.77 13.31
N ASN A 74 -2.81 7.72 13.90
CA ASN A 74 -2.49 8.19 15.24
C ASN A 74 -3.05 7.23 16.29
N ASN A 75 -2.17 6.72 17.15
CA ASN A 75 -2.58 5.99 18.34
C ASN A 75 -2.97 6.99 19.46
N SER A 76 -4.27 7.11 19.71
CA SER A 76 -4.82 8.07 20.68
C SER A 76 -4.42 7.77 22.12
N GLN A 77 -4.08 6.51 22.44
CA GLN A 77 -3.70 6.10 23.80
C GLN A 77 -2.24 6.46 24.09
N THR A 78 -1.35 6.31 23.12
CA THR A 78 0.10 6.51 23.30
C THR A 78 0.62 7.82 22.75
N GLN A 79 -0.21 8.59 22.01
CA GLN A 79 0.20 9.79 21.26
C GLN A 79 1.33 9.52 20.26
N LYS A 80 1.40 8.28 19.77
CA LYS A 80 2.37 7.82 18.79
C LYS A 80 1.69 7.48 17.48
N ILE A 81 2.49 7.12 16.48
CA ILE A 81 2.00 6.70 15.17
C ILE A 81 2.15 5.18 15.05
N ASP A 82 1.12 4.53 14.52
CA ASP A 82 1.19 3.14 14.08
C ASP A 82 1.22 3.16 12.54
N LEU A 83 2.01 2.29 11.91
CA LEU A 83 2.05 2.12 10.46
C LEU A 83 1.62 0.70 10.11
N LEU A 84 0.51 0.62 9.37
CA LEU A 84 0.02 -0.62 8.78
C LEU A 84 0.48 -0.73 7.34
N ILE A 85 1.04 -1.89 6.98
CA ILE A 85 1.34 -2.26 5.60
C ILE A 85 0.71 -3.61 5.31
N ASP A 86 -0.14 -3.68 4.28
CA ASP A 86 -0.90 -4.90 4.01
C ASP A 86 -1.24 -5.09 2.53
N ILE A 87 -1.51 -6.34 2.15
CA ILE A 87 -2.06 -6.71 0.83
C ILE A 87 -3.42 -7.39 1.04
N TYR A 88 -4.47 -6.78 0.51
CA TYR A 88 -5.85 -7.21 0.67
C TYR A 88 -6.63 -7.12 -0.65
N TRP A 89 -7.82 -7.69 -0.69
CA TRP A 89 -8.85 -7.44 -1.70
C TRP A 89 -9.60 -6.15 -1.36
N SER A 90 -10.00 -5.35 -2.34
CA SER A 90 -10.70 -4.08 -2.09
C SER A 90 -12.00 -4.21 -1.26
N ASP A 91 -12.57 -5.40 -1.12
CA ASP A 91 -13.66 -5.74 -0.20
C ASP A 91 -13.24 -5.85 1.29
N GLY A 92 -11.93 -5.77 1.57
CA GLY A 92 -11.32 -5.92 2.88
C GLY A 92 -10.83 -7.35 3.20
N THR A 93 -10.97 -8.31 2.30
CA THR A 93 -10.51 -9.68 2.51
C THR A 93 -8.98 -9.73 2.46
N GLN A 94 -8.37 -10.13 3.57
CA GLN A 94 -6.92 -10.19 3.69
C GLN A 94 -6.32 -11.28 2.80
N ILE A 95 -5.26 -10.93 2.05
CA ILE A 95 -4.53 -11.88 1.19
C ILE A 95 -3.22 -12.33 1.85
N GLN A 96 -2.56 -11.42 2.58
CA GLN A 96 -1.29 -11.69 3.26
C GLN A 96 -1.25 -11.08 4.66
N ASP A 97 -0.42 -11.61 5.55
CA ASP A 97 -0.28 -11.10 6.92
C ASP A 97 0.13 -9.62 6.97
N LEU A 98 -0.61 -8.87 7.79
CA LEU A 98 -0.39 -7.48 8.16
C LEU A 98 1.02 -7.29 8.75
N ILE A 99 1.81 -6.39 8.15
CA ILE A 99 3.01 -5.89 8.82
C ILE A 99 2.60 -4.64 9.59
N ASP A 100 2.50 -4.78 10.91
CA ASP A 100 2.06 -3.74 11.83
C ASP A 100 3.24 -3.21 12.65
N TYR A 101 3.62 -1.95 12.40
CA TYR A 101 4.66 -1.25 13.13
C TYR A 101 4.04 -0.27 14.12
N LYS A 102 4.10 -0.62 15.40
CA LYS A 102 3.48 0.17 16.47
C LYS A 102 4.41 1.17 17.12
N ASN A 103 3.83 2.21 17.68
CA ASN A 103 4.49 3.14 18.60
C ASN A 103 5.70 3.88 18.00
N ILE A 104 5.59 4.28 16.74
CA ILE A 104 6.51 5.18 16.04
C ILE A 104 6.47 6.55 16.71
N ASP A 105 7.65 7.08 17.02
CA ASP A 105 7.77 8.39 17.67
C ASP A 105 7.31 9.49 16.72
N THR A 106 6.29 10.27 17.13
CA THR A 106 5.67 11.32 16.31
C THR A 106 6.69 12.34 15.79
N ASP A 107 7.70 12.68 16.60
CA ASP A 107 8.75 13.64 16.22
C ASP A 107 9.72 13.09 15.17
N LYS A 108 9.77 11.75 15.03
CA LYS A 108 10.63 11.03 14.08
C LYS A 108 9.84 10.24 13.06
N ALA A 109 8.52 10.42 13.00
CA ALA A 109 7.65 9.54 12.24
C ALA A 109 7.98 9.54 10.75
N VAL A 110 8.27 10.70 10.17
CA VAL A 110 8.65 10.82 8.75
C VAL A 110 9.90 10.00 8.42
N SER A 111 10.95 10.11 9.23
CA SER A 111 12.21 9.39 8.96
C SER A 111 12.11 7.91 9.29
N GLN A 112 11.39 7.53 10.35
CA GLN A 112 11.17 6.13 10.73
C GLN A 112 10.28 5.40 9.72
N ILE A 113 9.16 6.00 9.30
CA ILE A 113 8.27 5.43 8.28
C ILE A 113 9.00 5.29 6.95
N ASN A 114 9.76 6.32 6.53
CA ASN A 114 10.57 6.24 5.33
C ASN A 114 11.56 5.06 5.39
N LEU A 115 12.25 4.88 6.52
CA LEU A 115 13.19 3.79 6.71
C LEU A 115 12.51 2.41 6.69
N ILE A 116 11.36 2.28 7.37
CA ILE A 116 10.56 1.04 7.39
C ILE A 116 10.15 0.64 5.97
N ILE A 117 9.65 1.58 5.18
CA ILE A 117 9.22 1.29 3.80
C ILE A 117 10.45 0.99 2.92
N GLU A 118 11.53 1.77 3.03
CA GLU A 118 12.78 1.49 2.30
C GLU A 118 13.31 0.07 2.56
N GLN A 119 13.29 -0.38 3.80
CA GLN A 119 13.76 -1.72 4.18
C GLN A 119 12.82 -2.84 3.72
N SER A 120 11.53 -2.55 3.55
CA SER A 120 10.52 -3.55 3.18
C SER A 120 10.15 -3.56 1.70
N LYS A 121 10.46 -2.50 0.92
CA LYS A 121 9.93 -2.30 -0.43
C LYS A 121 10.17 -3.46 -1.40
N PHE A 122 11.33 -4.13 -1.35
CA PHE A 122 11.59 -5.29 -2.21
C PHE A 122 10.76 -6.52 -1.82
N LYS A 123 10.51 -6.71 -0.52
CA LYS A 123 9.60 -7.74 -0.02
C LYS A 123 8.18 -7.42 -0.48
N LEU A 124 7.71 -6.19 -0.27
CA LEU A 124 6.37 -5.74 -0.70
C LEU A 124 6.16 -5.94 -2.21
N LEU A 125 7.15 -5.53 -3.01
CA LEU A 125 7.13 -5.72 -4.46
C LEU A 125 7.05 -7.21 -4.84
N SER A 126 7.86 -8.06 -4.20
CA SER A 126 7.86 -9.50 -4.44
C SER A 126 6.51 -10.13 -4.09
N GLU A 127 5.94 -9.77 -2.94
CA GLU A 127 4.65 -10.29 -2.50
C GLU A 127 3.51 -9.86 -3.41
N MET A 128 3.46 -8.58 -3.78
CA MET A 128 2.45 -8.09 -4.72
C MET A 128 2.56 -8.76 -6.10
N LYS A 129 3.78 -8.99 -6.60
CA LYS A 129 4.00 -9.74 -7.85
C LYS A 129 3.45 -11.16 -7.79
N LYS A 130 3.59 -11.86 -6.67
CA LYS A 130 3.01 -13.21 -6.51
C LYS A 130 1.50 -13.16 -6.67
N GLN A 131 0.84 -12.19 -6.07
CA GLN A 131 -0.63 -12.06 -6.16
C GLN A 131 -1.09 -11.69 -7.57
N ILE A 132 -0.40 -10.76 -8.22
CA ILE A 132 -0.68 -10.32 -9.61
C ILE A 132 -0.46 -11.45 -10.63
N SER A 133 0.50 -12.33 -10.37
CA SER A 133 0.84 -13.45 -11.26
C SER A 133 -0.16 -14.60 -11.24
N LEU A 134 -1.15 -14.56 -10.35
CA LEU A 134 -2.19 -15.58 -10.30
C LEU A 134 -3.13 -15.40 -11.49
N ASP A 135 -3.09 -16.36 -12.41
CA ASP A 135 -3.90 -16.40 -13.64
C ASP A 135 -5.41 -16.21 -13.37
N ARG A 136 -5.86 -16.75 -12.23
CA ARG A 136 -7.12 -16.39 -11.57
C ARG A 136 -6.87 -16.24 -10.07
N PRO A 137 -6.97 -15.01 -9.53
CA PRO A 137 -6.91 -14.82 -8.09
C PRO A 137 -8.03 -15.61 -7.37
N PRO A 138 -7.83 -15.99 -6.09
CA PRO A 138 -8.77 -16.85 -5.37
C PRO A 138 -10.23 -16.39 -5.42
N HIS A 139 -10.47 -15.08 -5.48
CA HIS A 139 -11.79 -14.46 -5.49
C HIS A 139 -12.62 -14.71 -6.79
N TYR A 140 -11.95 -15.12 -7.88
CA TYR A 140 -12.58 -15.33 -9.20
C TYR A 140 -12.54 -16.79 -9.66
N ARG A 141 -12.26 -17.71 -8.74
CA ARG A 141 -12.35 -19.14 -9.04
C ARG A 141 -13.83 -19.51 -8.98
N GLU A 142 -14.43 -19.82 -10.13
CA GLU A 142 -15.67 -20.57 -10.15
C GLU A 142 -15.42 -21.94 -9.51
N ASP A 143 -16.29 -22.35 -8.60
CA ASP A 143 -16.32 -23.70 -8.01
C ASP A 143 -16.56 -24.78 -9.09
#